data_AF-A0A2K2CX62-F1
#
_entry.id   AF-A0A2K2CX62-F1
#
_cell.length_a   1.000
_cell.length_b   1.000
_cell.length_c   1.000
_cell.angle_alpha   90.00
_cell.angle_beta   90.00
_cell.angle_gamma   90.00
#
_symmetry.space_group_name_H-M   'P 1'
#
loop_
_entity.id
_entity.type
_entity.pdbx_description
1 polymer ?
#
loop_
_entity_poly.entity_id
_entity_poly.type
_entity_poly.pdbx_seq_one_letter_code
_entity_poly.pdbx_strand_id
1 'polypeptide(L)'
;MVELMLPLPRSTFQSTEDWWITARRRAPKHLRSDFDTFTILVHWRIWKERNAMIFHSEFSSVDRVFDLIVDDLHSWRVAGCIIAF
;
A
#
# COMPACT_ATOMS: atom_id res chain seq x y z
N MET A 1 14.18 9.84 8.64
CA MET A 1 13.30 8.82 8.06
C MET A 1 13.57 7.53 8.80
N VAL A 2 12.62 7.05 9.61
CA VAL A 2 12.77 5.77 10.30
C VAL A 2 12.62 4.69 9.23
N GLU A 3 13.70 3.98 8.90
CA GLU A 3 13.57 2.68 8.23
C GLU A 3 12.81 1.76 9.18
N LEU A 4 11.50 1.81 9.05
CA LEU A 4 10.62 0.79 9.59
C LEU A 4 11.05 -0.50 8.90
N MET A 5 11.80 -1.34 9.61
CA MET A 5 12.23 -2.69 9.19
C MET A 5 11.01 -3.63 9.15
N LEU A 6 9.97 -3.19 8.45
CA LEU A 6 8.78 -3.95 8.15
C LEU A 6 9.20 -5.02 7.14
N PRO A 7 8.76 -6.26 7.34
CA PRO A 7 9.04 -7.31 6.39
C PRO A 7 8.46 -6.89 5.04
N LEU A 8 9.17 -7.12 3.94
CA LEU A 8 8.60 -6.98 2.61
C LEU A 8 7.63 -8.14 2.34
N PRO A 9 6.56 -7.94 1.55
CA PRO A 9 5.68 -9.02 1.12
C PRO A 9 6.44 -9.94 0.15
N ARG A 10 7.22 -10.88 0.70
CA ARG A 10 8.02 -11.88 -0.02
C ARG A 10 7.31 -13.24 -0.03
N SER A 11 7.83 -14.18 -0.82
CA SER A 11 7.35 -15.57 -0.92
C SER A 11 7.40 -16.39 0.37
N THR A 12 7.95 -15.84 1.46
CA THR A 12 7.99 -16.49 2.78
C THR A 12 6.66 -16.42 3.54
N PHE A 13 5.71 -15.60 3.08
CA PHE A 13 4.37 -15.48 3.69
C PHE A 13 3.35 -16.31 2.91
N GLN A 14 2.38 -16.88 3.63
CA GLN A 14 1.37 -17.75 3.01
C GLN A 14 0.34 -16.96 2.20
N SER A 15 0.11 -15.70 2.57
CA SER A 15 -0.79 -14.78 1.89
C SER A 15 -0.40 -13.32 2.18
N THR A 16 -0.99 -12.38 1.45
CA THR A 16 -0.81 -10.96 1.74
C THR A 16 -1.41 -10.56 3.10
N GLU A 17 -2.45 -11.26 3.56
CA GLU A 17 -3.04 -11.07 4.89
C GLU A 17 -2.06 -11.48 6.00
N ASP A 18 -1.42 -12.65 5.87
CA ASP A 18 -0.41 -13.14 6.81
C ASP A 18 0.78 -12.17 6.93
N TRP A 19 1.24 -11.67 5.78
CA TRP A 19 2.25 -10.60 5.73
C TRP A 19 1.77 -9.34 6.46
N TRP A 20 0.57 -8.83 6.14
CA TRP A 20 0.05 -7.59 6.70
C TRP A 20 -0.07 -7.67 8.22
N ILE A 21 -0.68 -8.74 8.75
CA ILE A 21 -0.81 -8.95 10.19
C ILE A 21 0.56 -9.00 10.87
N THR A 22 1.53 -9.68 10.27
CA THR A 22 2.89 -9.79 10.80
C THR A 22 3.63 -8.45 10.79
N ALA A 23 3.57 -7.71 9.67
CA ALA A 23 4.18 -6.39 9.54
C ALA A 23 3.56 -5.39 10.53
N ARG A 24 2.23 -5.37 10.63
CA ARG A 24 1.48 -4.53 11.54
C ARG A 24 1.84 -4.76 13.02
N ARG A 25 2.09 -6.02 13.42
CA ARG A 25 2.53 -6.35 14.78
C ARG A 25 3.89 -5.73 15.12
N ARG A 26 4.79 -5.60 14.12
CA ARG A 26 6.13 -4.99 14.28
C ARG A 26 6.09 -3.46 14.24
N ALA A 27 5.07 -2.87 13.62
CA ALA A 27 4.90 -1.42 13.59
C ALA A 27 4.65 -0.84 15.00
N PRO A 28 5.27 0.31 15.36
CA PRO A 28 4.93 1.07 16.57
C PRO A 28 3.44 1.37 16.62
N LYS A 29 2.84 1.31 17.82
CA LYS A 29 1.38 1.45 17.98
C LYS A 29 0.80 2.71 17.31
N HIS A 30 1.52 3.83 17.39
CA HIS A 30 1.10 5.12 16.81
C HIS A 30 1.16 5.15 15.28
N LEU A 31 1.88 4.22 14.63
CA LEU A 31 2.00 4.13 13.17
C LEU A 31 1.13 3.04 12.55
N ARG A 32 0.47 2.21 13.37
CA ARG A 32 -0.31 1.07 12.86
C ARG A 32 -1.49 1.52 12.00
N SER A 33 -2.19 2.58 12.41
CA SER A 33 -3.32 3.13 11.65
C SER A 33 -2.85 3.59 10.28
N ASP A 34 -1.80 4.41 10.23
CA ASP A 34 -1.23 4.92 8.98
C ASP A 34 -0.71 3.79 8.09
N PHE A 35 -0.10 2.76 8.68
CA PHE A 35 0.36 1.58 7.95
C PHE A 35 -0.80 0.76 7.37
N ASP A 36 -1.88 0.58 8.12
CA ASP A 36 -3.09 -0.10 7.65
C ASP A 36 -3.72 0.68 6.49
N THR A 37 -3.87 2.00 6.62
CA THR A 37 -4.39 2.88 5.56
C THR A 37 -3.51 2.82 4.31
N PHE A 38 -2.18 2.95 4.46
CA PHE A 38 -1.23 2.81 3.35
C PHE A 38 -1.41 1.46 2.65
N THR A 39 -1.46 0.37 3.41
CA THR A 39 -1.59 -0.99 2.87
C THR A 39 -2.88 -1.14 2.07
N ILE A 40 -4.00 -0.63 2.59
CA ILE A 40 -5.30 -0.64 1.89
C ILE A 40 -5.23 0.17 0.59
N LEU A 41 -4.61 1.36 0.60
CA LEU A 41 -4.49 2.20 -0.59
C LEU A 41 -3.70 1.54 -1.70
N VAL A 42 -2.58 0.90 -1.37
CA VAL A 42 -1.77 0.14 -2.32
C VAL A 42 -2.60 -0.99 -2.94
N HIS A 43 -3.30 -1.78 -2.11
CA HIS A 43 -4.15 -2.87 -2.60
C HIS A 43 -5.29 -2.35 -3.48
N TRP A 44 -5.91 -1.25 -3.08
CA TRP A 44 -6.98 -0.60 -3.83
C TRP A 44 -6.51 -0.13 -5.20
N ARG A 45 -5.32 0.50 -5.28
CA ARG A 45 -4.74 0.92 -6.56
C ARG A 45 -4.46 -0.27 -7.46
N ILE A 46 -3.82 -1.33 -6.94
CA ILE A 46 -3.55 -2.55 -7.72
C ILE A 46 -4.85 -3.19 -8.22
N TRP A 47 -5.90 -3.21 -7.40
CA TRP A 47 -7.21 -3.71 -7.80
C TRP A 47 -7.83 -2.87 -8.93
N LYS A 48 -7.75 -1.53 -8.85
CA LYS A 48 -8.22 -0.63 -9.93
C LYS A 48 -7.50 -0.91 -11.25
N GLU A 49 -6.17 -1.07 -11.24
CA GLU A 49 -5.40 -1.38 -12.46
C GLU A 49 -5.80 -2.73 -13.07
N ARG A 50 -5.96 -3.77 -12.25
CA ARG A 50 -6.42 -5.08 -12.73
C ARG A 50 -7.83 -5.02 -13.33
N ASN A 51 -8.71 -4.22 -12.75
CA ASN A 51 -10.03 -3.98 -13.33
C ASN A 51 -9.95 -3.22 -14.65
N ALA A 52 -9.10 -2.20 -14.75
CA ALA A 52 -8.90 -1.48 -16.02
C ALA A 52 -8.39 -2.42 -17.12
N MET A 53 -7.45 -3.32 -16.79
CA MET A 53 -6.97 -4.33 -17.73
C MET A 53 -8.09 -5.27 -18.19
N ILE A 54 -8.94 -5.75 -17.27
CA ILE A 54 -9.99 -6.73 -17.59
C ILE A 54 -11.18 -6.10 -18.31
N PHE A 55 -11.66 -4.95 -17.83
CA PHE A 55 -12.91 -4.35 -18.29
C PHE A 55 -12.72 -3.29 -19.37
N HIS A 56 -11.55 -2.65 -19.42
CA HIS A 56 -11.25 -1.56 -20.35
C HIS A 56 -10.10 -1.87 -21.31
N SER A 57 -9.39 -3.00 -21.15
CA SER A 57 -8.17 -3.33 -21.91
C SER A 57 -7.11 -2.22 -21.84
N GLU A 58 -7.10 -1.48 -20.73
CA GLU A 58 -6.12 -0.44 -20.45
C GLU A 58 -4.98 -1.01 -19.60
N PHE A 59 -3.74 -0.71 -19.99
CA PHE A 59 -2.55 -1.24 -19.34
C PHE A 59 -1.62 -0.10 -18.95
N SER A 60 -1.36 0.03 -17.65
CA SER A 60 -0.34 0.92 -17.11
C SER A 60 0.99 0.18 -16.95
N SER A 61 2.11 0.86 -17.17
CA SER A 61 3.42 0.33 -16.77
C SER A 61 3.51 0.24 -15.24
N VAL A 62 4.39 -0.61 -14.73
CA VAL A 62 4.64 -0.72 -13.28
C VAL A 62 5.02 0.64 -12.68
N ASP A 63 5.86 1.40 -13.38
CA ASP A 63 6.26 2.75 -12.96
C ASP A 63 5.05 3.68 -12.88
N ARG A 64 4.15 3.62 -13.86
CA ARG A 64 2.93 4.43 -13.84
C ARG A 64 2.02 4.07 -12.67
N VAL A 65 1.86 2.78 -12.38
CA VAL A 65 1.07 2.33 -11.21
C VAL A 65 1.72 2.80 -9.91
N PHE A 66 3.05 2.77 -9.82
CA PHE A 66 3.79 3.26 -8.67
C PHE A 66 3.57 4.77 -8.46
N ASP A 67 3.72 5.59 -9.51
CA ASP A 67 3.45 7.03 -9.45
C ASP A 67 2.04 7.31 -8.94
N LEU A 68 1.06 6.56 -9.46
CA LEU A 68 -0.33 6.67 -9.04
C LEU A 68 -0.57 6.28 -7.57
N ILE A 69 0.22 5.36 -7.00
CA ILE A 69 0.19 5.05 -5.57
C ILE A 69 0.73 6.25 -4.77
N VAL A 70 1.86 6.81 -5.21
CA VAL A 70 2.48 7.97 -4.54
C VAL A 70 1.54 9.18 -4.55
N ASP A 71 0.86 9.44 -5.68
CA ASP A 71 -0.12 10.52 -5.82
C ASP A 71 -1.34 10.31 -4.90
N ASP A 72 -1.85 9.08 -4.79
CA ASP A 72 -2.94 8.75 -3.86
C ASP A 72 -2.51 9.01 -2.41
N LEU A 73 -1.30 8.58 -2.02
CA LEU A 73 -0.77 8.80 -0.67
C LEU A 73 -0.62 10.29 -0.34
N HIS A 74 -0.06 11.07 -1.27
CA HIS A 74 0.08 12.50 -1.10
C HIS A 74 -1.28 13.17 -0.91
N SER A 75 -2.27 12.81 -1.73
CA SER A 75 -3.63 13.36 -1.63
C SER A 75 -4.28 13.06 -0.27
N TRP A 76 -4.08 11.85 0.25
CA TRP A 76 -4.63 11.42 1.54
C TRP A 76 -3.93 12.05 2.73
N ARG A 77 -2.63 12.31 2.60
CA ARG A 77 -1.87 13.08 3.58
C ARG A 77 -2.34 14.52 3.67
N VAL A 78 -2.56 15.17 2.54
CA VAL A 78 -3.12 16.54 2.48
C VAL A 78 -4.52 16.57 3.10
N ALA A 79 -5.32 15.51 2.92
CA ALA A 79 -6.63 15.38 3.56
C ALA A 79 -6.58 15.07 5.08
N GLY A 80 -5.39 14.82 5.65
CA GLY A 80 -5.21 14.48 7.06
C GLY A 80 -5.56 13.03 7.42
N CYS A 81 -5.70 12.14 6.42
CA CYS A 81 -6.02 10.74 6.63
C CYS A 81 -4.78 9.86 6.92
N ILE A 82 -3.58 10.36 6.62
CA ILE A 82 -2.28 9.73 6.89
C ILE A 82 -1.32 10.82 7.38
N ILE A 83 -0.50 10.53 8.39
CA ILE A 83 0.42 11.51 9.00
C ILE A 83 1.88 11.12 8.78
N ALA A 84 2.20 9.83 8.90
CA ALA A 84 3.57 9.33 9.01
C ALA A 84 4.21 8.82 7.72
N PHE A 85 3.41 8.50 6.70
CA PHE A 85 3.89 8.03 5.38
C PHE A 85 3.74 9.14 4.34
#